data_AF-W8BXK8-F1
#
_entry.id   AF-W8BXK8-F1
#
_cell.length_a   1.000
_cell.length_b   1.000
_cell.length_c   1.000
_cell.angle_alpha   90.00
_cell.angle_beta   90.00
_cell.angle_gamma   90.00
#
_symmetry.space_group_name_H-M   'P 1'
#
loop_
_entity.id
_entity.type
_entity.pdbx_description
1 polymer ?
#
loop_
_entity_poly.entity_id
_entity_poly.type
_entity_poly.pdbx_seq_one_letter_code
_entity_poly.pdbx_strand_id
1 'polypeptide(L)'
;MIEKIFGLNGMKNLRVLSLSRNYIKNVSGLEAVADTLIELWLSYNLIEKLKGLSALKALKVLYISNNLIKDWSELTRLQELETLEDLVVVGNPISEGMDESTWRAECIKRLPTIRKLDGEPVVLNEEPTL
;
A
#
# COMPACT_ATOMS: atom_id res chain seq x y z
N MET A 1 -21.14 5.37 -5.08
CA MET A 1 -19.72 4.97 -5.17
C MET A 1 -18.88 6.16 -4.76
N ILE A 2 -17.84 5.94 -3.95
CA ILE A 2 -16.96 7.00 -3.44
C ILE A 2 -15.87 7.30 -4.48
N GLU A 3 -15.65 8.57 -4.80
CA GLU A 3 -14.56 8.99 -5.71
C GLU A 3 -13.41 9.71 -4.98
N LYS A 4 -13.69 10.27 -3.80
CA LYS A 4 -12.75 11.05 -2.99
C LYS A 4 -12.92 10.69 -1.52
N ILE A 5 -11.81 10.65 -0.80
CA ILE A 5 -11.80 10.41 0.64
C ILE A 5 -11.91 11.77 1.35
N PHE A 6 -12.91 11.92 2.21
CA PHE A 6 -13.10 13.12 3.04
C PHE A 6 -13.93 12.76 4.28
N GLY A 7 -14.05 13.70 5.21
CA GLY A 7 -14.90 13.53 6.39
C GLY A 7 -14.29 12.70 7.51
N LEU A 8 -12.97 12.46 7.49
CA LEU A 8 -12.26 11.73 8.55
C LEU A 8 -11.88 12.59 9.77
N ASN A 9 -12.21 13.89 9.73
CA ASN A 9 -11.96 14.81 10.83
C ASN A 9 -12.65 14.35 12.12
N GLY A 10 -11.90 14.29 13.21
CA GLY A 10 -12.40 13.84 14.52
C GLY A 10 -12.30 12.34 14.76
N MET A 11 -11.94 11.53 13.75
CA MET A 11 -11.74 10.08 13.90
C MET A 11 -10.35 9.74 14.48
N LYS A 12 -10.01 10.33 15.62
CA LYS A 12 -8.66 10.29 16.24
C LYS A 12 -8.17 8.90 16.65
N ASN A 13 -9.03 7.89 16.60
CA ASN A 13 -8.70 6.51 16.97
C ASN A 13 -8.95 5.53 15.81
N LEU A 14 -9.13 6.02 14.58
CA LEU A 14 -9.37 5.15 13.44
C LEU A 14 -8.12 4.33 13.13
N ARG A 15 -8.23 3.01 13.31
CA ARG A 15 -7.15 2.04 13.08
C ARG A 15 -7.27 1.31 11.75
N VAL A 16 -8.50 1.05 11.30
CA VAL A 16 -8.79 0.28 10.08
C VAL A 16 -9.76 1.07 9.23
N LEU A 17 -9.43 1.27 7.95
CA LEU A 17 -10.27 1.95 6.97
C LEU A 17 -10.42 1.08 5.72
N SER A 18 -11.64 0.59 5.49
CA SER A 18 -11.98 -0.13 4.27
C SER A 18 -12.74 0.77 3.30
N LEU A 19 -12.15 0.97 2.13
CA LEU A 19 -12.68 1.73 1.01
C LEU A 19 -12.61 0.91 -0.29
N SER A 20 -12.57 -0.41 -0.17
CA SER A 20 -12.52 -1.32 -1.31
C SER A 20 -13.81 -1.24 -2.14
N ARG A 21 -13.72 -1.53 -3.45
CA ARG A 21 -14.86 -1.48 -4.39
C ARG A 21 -15.51 -0.10 -4.46
N ASN A 22 -14.69 0.91 -4.73
CA ASN A 22 -15.13 2.29 -4.97
C ASN A 22 -14.53 2.81 -6.29
N TYR A 23 -14.65 4.12 -6.56
CA TYR A 23 -14.11 4.78 -7.76
C TYR A 23 -13.00 5.77 -7.40
N ILE A 24 -12.24 5.48 -6.34
CA ILE A 24 -11.15 6.35 -5.87
C ILE A 24 -10.03 6.32 -6.90
N LYS A 25 -9.57 7.50 -7.32
CA LYS A 25 -8.46 7.66 -8.28
C LYS A 25 -7.16 8.14 -7.65
N ASN A 26 -7.27 8.82 -6.50
CA ASN A 26 -6.15 9.43 -5.80
C ASN A 26 -6.27 9.19 -4.30
N VAL A 27 -5.15 8.89 -3.65
CA VAL A 27 -5.10 8.65 -2.21
C VAL A 27 -4.80 9.95 -1.47
N SER A 28 -5.80 10.81 -1.35
CA SER A 28 -5.73 12.10 -0.62
C SER A 28 -6.88 12.23 0.37
N GLY A 29 -6.74 13.05 1.42
CA GLY A 29 -7.82 13.24 2.41
C GLY A 29 -7.73 12.29 3.61
N LEU A 30 -6.56 11.68 3.84
CA LEU A 30 -6.27 10.78 4.97
C LEU A 30 -5.46 11.47 6.09
N GLU A 31 -5.13 12.76 5.95
CA GLU A 31 -4.25 13.50 6.85
C GLU A 31 -4.75 13.50 8.29
N ALA A 32 -6.08 13.54 8.48
CA ALA A 32 -6.71 13.55 9.80
C ALA A 32 -6.53 12.24 10.60
N VAL A 33 -6.15 11.14 9.94
CA VAL A 33 -5.97 9.81 10.54
C VAL A 33 -4.56 9.25 10.31
N ALA A 34 -3.64 10.10 9.86
CA ALA A 34 -2.30 9.71 9.42
C ALA A 34 -1.48 9.04 10.53
N ASP A 35 -1.65 9.49 11.78
CA ASP A 35 -0.92 8.97 12.93
C ASP A 35 -1.57 7.72 13.55
N THR A 36 -2.82 7.39 13.17
CA THR A 36 -3.59 6.32 13.84
C THR A 36 -3.91 5.14 12.93
N LEU A 37 -3.95 5.36 11.62
CA LEU A 37 -4.38 4.34 10.67
C LEU A 37 -3.31 3.26 10.49
N ILE A 38 -3.68 2.02 10.76
CA ILE A 38 -2.82 0.84 10.71
C ILE A 38 -3.12 0.01 9.46
N GLU A 39 -4.39 -0.10 9.08
CA GLU A 39 -4.82 -0.90 7.94
C GLU A 39 -5.67 -0.07 6.98
N LEU A 40 -5.29 -0.10 5.70
CA LEU A 40 -5.98 0.61 4.65
C LEU A 40 -6.29 -0.33 3.48
N TRP A 41 -7.58 -0.53 3.20
CA TRP A 41 -8.03 -1.39 2.12
C TRP A 41 -8.64 -0.57 1.00
N LEU A 42 -7.95 -0.50 -0.13
CA LEU A 42 -8.29 0.27 -1.32
C LEU A 42 -8.43 -0.63 -2.57
N SER A 43 -8.60 -1.94 -2.38
CA SER A 43 -8.70 -2.88 -3.49
C SER A 43 -9.93 -2.63 -4.36
N TYR A 44 -9.86 -2.91 -5.66
CA TYR A 44 -10.94 -2.66 -6.62
C TYR A 44 -11.34 -1.17 -6.65
N ASN A 45 -10.36 -0.30 -6.92
CA ASN A 45 -10.55 1.12 -7.18
C ASN A 45 -9.90 1.49 -8.52
N LEU A 46 -9.70 2.78 -8.80
CA LEU A 46 -9.14 3.30 -10.04
C LEU A 46 -7.83 4.06 -9.77
N ILE A 47 -7.06 3.63 -8.77
CA ILE A 47 -5.87 4.34 -8.29
C ILE A 47 -4.72 4.10 -9.26
N GLU A 48 -4.19 5.18 -9.83
CA GLU A 48 -2.97 5.14 -10.66
C GLU A 48 -1.72 5.58 -9.88
N LYS A 49 -1.92 6.45 -8.87
CA LYS A 49 -0.84 7.12 -8.14
C LYS A 49 -1.02 6.96 -6.64
N LEU A 50 0.09 6.69 -5.96
CA LEU A 50 0.15 6.43 -4.51
C LEU A 50 0.58 7.66 -3.71
N LYS A 51 0.65 8.82 -4.36
CA LYS A 51 0.88 10.10 -3.69
C LYS A 51 -0.16 10.31 -2.58
N GLY A 52 0.33 10.63 -1.38
CA GLY A 52 -0.48 10.90 -0.18
C GLY A 52 -0.45 9.77 0.86
N LEU A 53 -0.03 8.56 0.47
CA LEU A 53 0.18 7.47 1.43
C LEU A 53 1.31 7.76 2.41
N SER A 54 2.37 8.46 2.02
CA SER A 54 3.55 8.67 2.86
C SER A 54 3.33 9.46 4.16
N ALA A 55 2.16 10.10 4.29
CA ALA A 55 1.73 10.69 5.55
C ALA A 55 1.37 9.63 6.62
N LEU A 56 0.96 8.43 6.21
CA LEU A 56 0.42 7.38 7.08
C LEU A 56 1.52 6.62 7.83
N LYS A 57 2.18 7.28 8.79
CA LYS A 57 3.37 6.74 9.47
C LYS A 57 3.13 5.48 10.29
N ALA A 58 1.89 5.23 10.70
CA ALA A 58 1.51 4.05 11.47
C ALA A 58 1.01 2.87 10.60
N LEU A 59 0.96 3.03 9.26
CA LEU A 59 0.35 2.06 8.37
C LEU A 59 1.20 0.78 8.25
N LYS A 60 0.61 -0.35 8.68
CA LYS A 60 1.23 -1.68 8.62
C LYS A 60 0.69 -2.53 7.48
N VAL A 61 -0.58 -2.35 7.11
CA VAL A 61 -1.28 -3.19 6.13
C VAL A 61 -1.87 -2.31 5.03
N LEU A 62 -1.51 -2.60 3.78
CA LEU A 62 -2.01 -1.88 2.61
C LEU A 62 -2.48 -2.87 1.54
N TYR A 63 -3.79 -2.86 1.26
CA TYR A 63 -4.38 -3.69 0.21
C TYR A 63 -4.86 -2.83 -0.95
N ILE A 64 -4.13 -2.84 -2.06
CA ILE A 64 -4.37 -2.04 -3.26
C ILE A 64 -4.53 -2.91 -4.51
N SER A 65 -4.92 -4.18 -4.35
CA SER A 65 -5.17 -5.09 -5.47
C SER A 65 -6.22 -4.53 -6.44
N ASN A 66 -6.13 -4.90 -7.72
CA ASN A 66 -7.10 -4.48 -8.75
C ASN A 66 -7.27 -2.96 -8.81
N ASN A 67 -6.16 -2.25 -9.03
CA ASN A 67 -6.10 -0.82 -9.32
C ASN A 67 -5.35 -0.61 -10.65
N LEU A 68 -4.93 0.62 -10.94
CA LEU A 68 -4.32 1.01 -12.22
C LEU A 68 -2.85 1.44 -12.06
N ILE A 69 -2.16 0.91 -11.04
CA ILE A 69 -0.76 1.25 -10.78
C ILE A 69 0.12 0.55 -11.82
N LYS A 70 0.91 1.32 -12.56
CA LYS A 70 1.74 0.81 -13.68
C LYS A 70 3.22 1.13 -13.55
N ASP A 71 3.57 2.12 -12.75
CA ASP A 71 4.92 2.67 -12.67
C ASP A 71 5.63 2.26 -11.37
N TRP A 72 6.84 1.72 -11.49
CA TRP A 72 7.69 1.37 -10.34
C TRP A 72 7.97 2.54 -9.41
N SER A 73 7.96 3.78 -9.92
CA SER A 73 8.11 4.97 -9.08
C SER A 73 7.02 5.07 -8.00
N GLU A 74 5.82 4.58 -8.28
CA GLU A 74 4.72 4.61 -7.31
C GLU A 74 4.93 3.59 -6.19
N LEU A 75 5.45 2.40 -6.49
CA LEU A 75 5.85 1.43 -5.48
C LEU A 75 7.04 1.92 -4.65
N THR A 76 8.04 2.56 -5.28
CA THR A 76 9.18 3.13 -4.55
C THR A 76 8.76 4.15 -3.49
N ARG A 77 7.66 4.89 -3.68
CA ARG A 77 7.11 5.80 -2.66
C ARG A 77 6.69 5.10 -1.37
N LEU A 78 6.33 3.82 -1.45
CA LEU A 78 5.96 3.03 -0.27
C LEU A 78 7.16 2.79 0.65
N GLN A 79 8.40 3.04 0.21
CA GLN A 79 9.58 3.05 1.09
C GLN A 79 9.49 4.13 2.18
N GLU A 80 8.71 5.20 1.96
CA GLU A 80 8.48 6.26 2.96
C GLU A 80 7.58 5.78 4.13
N LEU A 81 6.97 4.59 4.00
CA LEU A 81 6.15 3.94 5.02
C LEU A 81 7.00 2.95 5.82
N GLU A 82 7.73 3.48 6.80
CA GLU A 82 8.68 2.72 7.63
C GLU A 82 8.06 1.54 8.39
N THR A 83 6.74 1.56 8.60
CA THR A 83 6.00 0.53 9.35
C THR A 83 5.23 -0.44 8.46
N LEU A 84 5.30 -0.30 7.13
CA LEU A 84 4.55 -1.15 6.20
C LEU A 84 5.15 -2.55 6.17
N GLU A 85 4.33 -3.54 6.51
CA GLU A 85 4.73 -4.94 6.67
C GLU A 85 3.94 -5.89 5.76
N ASP A 86 2.65 -5.63 5.51
CA ASP A 86 1.77 -6.45 4.65
C ASP A 86 1.24 -5.62 3.47
N LEU A 87 1.57 -6.05 2.26
CA LEU A 87 1.21 -5.37 1.02
C LEU A 87 0.60 -6.35 0.03
N VAL A 88 -0.55 -5.99 -0.53
CA VAL A 88 -1.18 -6.72 -1.64
C VAL A 88 -1.41 -5.77 -2.80
N VAL A 89 -0.82 -6.06 -3.96
CA VAL A 89 -0.93 -5.25 -5.18
C VAL A 89 -1.30 -6.07 -6.42
N VAL A 90 -1.61 -7.35 -6.28
CA VAL A 90 -2.09 -8.22 -7.39
C VAL A 90 -3.15 -7.55 -8.25
N GLY A 91 -3.10 -7.75 -9.56
CA GLY A 91 -4.09 -7.21 -10.50
C GLY A 91 -3.89 -5.72 -10.81
N ASN A 92 -2.67 -5.21 -10.62
CA ASN A 92 -2.26 -3.91 -11.13
C ASN A 92 -1.36 -4.08 -12.37
N PRO A 93 -1.44 -3.16 -13.36
CA PRO A 93 -0.62 -3.21 -14.57
C PRO A 93 0.89 -3.30 -14.34
N ILE A 94 1.38 -2.83 -13.19
CA ILE A 94 2.80 -2.91 -12.82
C ILE A 94 3.32 -4.35 -12.77
N SER A 95 2.45 -5.32 -12.50
CA SER A 95 2.82 -6.75 -12.45
C SER A 95 2.69 -7.45 -13.82
N GLU A 96 2.12 -6.79 -14.83
CA GLU A 96 1.90 -7.39 -16.14
C GLU A 96 3.23 -7.68 -16.86
N GLY A 97 3.34 -8.86 -17.47
CA GLY A 97 4.52 -9.25 -18.23
C GLY A 97 5.72 -9.73 -17.39
N MET A 98 5.56 -9.86 -16.06
CA MET A 98 6.54 -10.49 -15.17
C MET A 98 6.01 -11.83 -14.65
N ASP A 99 6.91 -12.80 -14.51
CA ASP A 99 6.61 -14.00 -13.72
C ASP A 99 6.58 -13.66 -12.22
N GLU A 100 5.95 -14.53 -11.44
CA GLU A 100 5.76 -14.35 -10.00
C GLU A 100 7.08 -14.22 -9.23
N SER A 101 8.12 -14.96 -9.61
CA SER A 101 9.43 -14.92 -8.95
C SER A 101 10.14 -13.59 -9.19
N THR A 102 10.13 -13.11 -10.44
CA THR A 102 10.71 -11.82 -10.83
C THR A 102 9.97 -10.67 -10.17
N TRP A 103 8.63 -10.69 -10.23
CA TRP A 103 7.76 -9.73 -9.57
C TRP A 103 8.09 -9.60 -8.08
N ARG A 104 8.16 -10.75 -7.42
CA ARG A 104 8.45 -10.86 -6.00
C ARG A 104 9.84 -10.33 -5.65
N ALA A 105 10.87 -10.73 -6.39
CA ALA A 105 12.24 -10.27 -6.15
C ALA A 105 12.37 -8.74 -6.29
N GLU A 106 11.74 -8.16 -7.33
CA GLU A 106 11.78 -6.72 -7.58
C GLU A 106 11.02 -5.92 -6.50
N CYS A 107 9.94 -6.47 -5.96
CA CYS A 107 9.21 -5.88 -4.83
C CYS A 107 10.03 -5.91 -3.55
N ILE A 108 10.59 -7.06 -3.15
CA ILE A 108 11.40 -7.19 -1.93
C ILE A 108 12.61 -6.27 -1.99
N LYS A 109 13.29 -6.22 -3.16
CA LYS A 109 14.43 -5.34 -3.39
C LYS A 109 14.11 -3.86 -3.16
N ARG A 110 12.89 -3.43 -3.51
CA ARG A 110 12.43 -2.04 -3.34
C ARG A 110 11.78 -1.79 -2.00
N LEU A 111 11.22 -2.79 -1.34
CA LEU A 111 10.41 -2.62 -0.13
C LEU A 111 10.99 -3.51 0.98
N PRO A 112 12.13 -3.11 1.58
CA PRO A 112 12.86 -3.97 2.52
C PRO A 112 12.11 -4.22 3.83
N THR A 113 11.10 -3.41 4.17
CA THR A 113 10.28 -3.57 5.37
C THR A 113 9.17 -4.61 5.23
N ILE A 114 8.85 -5.03 4.00
CA ILE A 114 7.73 -5.93 3.73
C ILE A 114 8.03 -7.34 4.25
N ARG A 115 7.12 -7.84 5.08
CA ARG A 115 7.11 -9.18 5.67
C ARG A 115 6.10 -10.10 5.02
N LYS A 116 5.13 -9.55 4.30
CA LYS A 116 4.13 -10.31 3.53
C LYS A 116 3.78 -9.56 2.25
N LEU A 117 3.90 -10.26 1.12
CA LEU A 117 3.63 -9.70 -0.20
C LEU A 117 2.62 -10.60 -0.91
N ASP A 118 1.50 -10.03 -1.35
CA ASP A 118 0.48 -10.71 -2.15
C ASP A 118 -0.08 -11.99 -1.51
N GLY A 119 -0.08 -12.05 -0.17
CA GLY A 119 -0.52 -13.21 0.60
C GLY A 119 0.62 -14.10 1.11
N GLU A 120 1.80 -14.00 0.51
CA GLU A 120 2.94 -14.87 0.78
C GLU A 120 3.94 -14.23 1.77
N PRO A 121 4.38 -14.97 2.81
CA PRO A 121 5.40 -14.50 3.74
C PRO A 121 6.73 -14.19 3.03
N VAL A 122 7.36 -13.09 3.40
CA VAL A 122 8.71 -12.70 2.99
C VAL A 122 9.68 -13.09 4.10
N VAL A 123 10.52 -14.09 3.80
CA VAL A 123 11.67 -14.42 4.65
C VAL A 123 12.72 -13.36 4.37
N LEU A 124 12.82 -12.38 5.26
CA LEU A 124 13.97 -11.49 5.28
C LEU A 124 15.13 -12.33 5.80
N ASN A 125 16.14 -12.55 4.97
CA ASN A 125 17.42 -13.03 5.48
C ASN A 125 17.92 -11.93 6.41
N GLU A 126 17.88 -12.15 7.72
CA GLU A 126 18.52 -11.27 8.69
C GLU A 126 19.97 -11.10 8.24
N GLU A 127 20.36 -9.88 7.81
CA GLU A 127 21.78 -9.58 7.73
C GLU A 127 22.33 -9.81 9.14
N PRO A 128 23.42 -10.59 9.30
CA PRO A 128 23.99 -10.79 10.62
C PRO A 128 24.38 -9.41 11.13
N THR A 129 23.76 -9.00 12.24
CA THR A 129 24.21 -7.84 13.00
C THR A 129 25.69 -8.02 13.29
N LEU A 130 26.54 -7.25 12.61
CA LEU A 130 27.95 -7.10 12.95
C LEU A 130 28.11 -6.48 14.33
#